data_AF-A0A8I3A9Q2-F1
#
_entry.id   AF-A0A8I3A9Q2-F1
#
_cell.length_a   1.000
_cell.length_b   1.000
_cell.length_c   1.000
_cell.angle_alpha   90.00
_cell.angle_beta   90.00
_cell.angle_gamma   90.00
#
_symmetry.space_group_name_H-M   'P 1'
#
loop_
_entity.id
_entity.type
_entity.pdbx_description
1 polymer ?
#
loop_
_entity_poly.entity_id
_entity_poly.type
_entity_poly.pdbx_seq_one_letter_code
_entity_poly.pdbx_strand_id
1 'polypeptide(L)'
;MRLQGSLAEKEPRTRPDELIKHLEQPRTVYLGIDPTAKSLHAGHLLPLMCLLHFQLRGNNVIALIGGATGLVGDPSGRMTERQLAEETQIELNTPKLTQAIQKLFSSAATYAKDRPISSIVHPTPIASPQQPLMAERRQPARFSTVKTRMSTQQGISFTEFTYQLLQGYDFYELSRTHGCTIQVGGSDQWGNILSGVELINKIERTTLCSEDAAKEKGFALTTPLLTTSRGEKFGKSAGNAIWLEHDMTSYLDFYQFFMRTSDSDVEKYLKLFTLLPVEEISSVVHDHQASPEHRIAQKLLAEEVTLMVHGRQSSSCRAFLPQLKPFLLLEDGLDAARIATQVLFGTDYTTLKAEQIIKSLTGDPRLVFCTEEEMFTTSLPNLVANHKLASSKSAARQLAQAGGLYLNNKAQRDPRFLLTRGVLIDGKVAIVRTGKDNHRILALR
;
A
#
# COMPACT_ATOMS: atom_id res chain seq x y z
N MET A 1 9.81 6.22 -15.55
CA MET A 1 9.70 4.75 -15.72
C MET A 1 11.05 4.08 -15.95
N ARG A 2 11.70 4.10 -17.14
CA ARG A 2 13.03 3.46 -17.31
C ARG A 2 14.11 4.06 -16.41
N LEU A 3 14.23 5.39 -16.41
CA LEU A 3 15.13 6.12 -15.50
C LEU A 3 14.83 5.90 -14.01
N GLN A 4 13.60 5.48 -13.70
CA GLN A 4 13.15 5.18 -12.34
C GLN A 4 13.23 3.68 -12.00
N GLY A 5 13.71 2.84 -12.93
CA GLY A 5 13.80 1.39 -12.73
C GLY A 5 12.46 0.66 -12.62
N SER A 6 11.35 1.29 -13.01
CA SER A 6 9.99 0.75 -12.83
C SER A 6 9.60 -0.33 -13.84
N LEU A 7 10.42 -0.57 -14.86
CA LEU A 7 10.15 -1.51 -15.95
C LEU A 7 11.17 -2.66 -15.93
N ALA A 8 10.72 -3.89 -16.12
CA ALA A 8 11.62 -5.01 -16.35
C ALA A 8 12.21 -4.92 -17.78
N GLU A 9 13.53 -4.85 -17.90
CA GLU A 9 14.22 -4.57 -19.17
C GLU A 9 14.57 -5.81 -20.02
N LYS A 10 14.03 -7.00 -19.73
CA LYS A 10 14.61 -8.25 -20.25
C LYS A 10 13.64 -9.17 -20.98
N GLU A 11 12.94 -8.72 -22.02
CA GLU A 11 12.36 -9.69 -22.97
C GLU A 11 12.30 -9.19 -24.43
N PRO A 12 12.73 -9.99 -25.43
CA PRO A 12 12.75 -9.64 -26.86
C PRO A 12 11.40 -9.23 -27.46
N ARG A 13 10.29 -9.62 -26.82
CA ARG A 13 8.92 -9.39 -27.31
C ARG A 13 8.33 -8.04 -26.89
N THR A 14 9.00 -7.29 -26.01
CA THR A 14 8.52 -6.00 -25.49
C THR A 14 8.50 -4.87 -26.53
N ARG A 15 9.13 -5.08 -27.70
CA ARG A 15 9.27 -4.11 -28.81
C ARG A 15 9.35 -2.66 -28.30
N PRO A 16 10.41 -2.32 -27.53
CA PRO A 16 10.56 -1.05 -26.84
C PRO A 16 10.24 0.19 -27.67
N ASP A 17 10.73 0.23 -28.91
CA ASP A 17 10.63 1.40 -29.79
C ASP A 17 9.22 1.55 -30.36
N GLU A 18 8.56 0.44 -30.65
CA GLU A 18 7.15 0.45 -31.09
C GLU A 18 6.22 0.89 -29.97
N LEU A 19 6.48 0.46 -28.73
CA LEU A 19 5.72 0.93 -27.57
C LEU A 19 5.93 2.44 -27.35
N ILE A 20 7.17 2.94 -27.46
CA ILE A 20 7.45 4.38 -27.34
C ILE A 20 6.67 5.17 -28.39
N LYS A 21 6.74 4.73 -29.65
CA LYS A 21 5.96 5.34 -30.75
C LYS A 21 4.46 5.24 -30.51
N HIS A 22 3.98 4.11 -30.00
CA HIS A 22 2.57 3.93 -29.66
C HIS A 22 2.13 4.93 -28.60
N LEU A 23 2.98 5.23 -27.61
CA LEU A 23 2.70 6.18 -26.53
C LEU A 23 2.80 7.67 -26.94
N GLU A 24 3.06 8.00 -28.20
CA GLU A 24 2.97 9.38 -28.73
C GLU A 24 1.54 9.93 -28.71
N GLN A 25 0.54 9.05 -28.55
CA GLN A 25 -0.88 9.42 -28.41
C GLN A 25 -1.46 8.82 -27.12
N PRO A 26 -2.50 9.43 -26.53
CA PRO A 26 -3.21 8.85 -25.39
C PRO A 26 -3.67 7.42 -25.66
N ARG A 27 -3.32 6.50 -24.75
CA ARG A 27 -3.72 5.09 -24.82
C ARG A 27 -4.62 4.69 -23.65
N THR A 28 -5.27 3.57 -23.80
CA THR A 28 -5.96 2.88 -22.70
C THR A 28 -5.08 1.75 -22.19
N VAL A 29 -4.81 1.77 -20.89
CA VAL A 29 -3.92 0.86 -20.17
C VAL A 29 -4.70 0.16 -19.06
N TYR A 30 -4.50 -1.14 -18.86
CA TYR A 30 -5.14 -1.84 -17.75
C TYR A 30 -4.19 -2.62 -16.86
N LEU A 31 -4.61 -2.82 -15.61
CA LEU A 31 -3.99 -3.67 -14.60
C LEU A 31 -5.07 -4.60 -14.02
N GLY A 32 -4.84 -5.91 -14.05
CA GLY A 32 -5.69 -6.89 -13.38
C GLY A 32 -5.29 -7.06 -11.91
N ILE A 33 -6.28 -7.13 -11.01
CA ILE A 33 -6.08 -7.37 -9.58
C ILE A 33 -7.11 -8.42 -9.12
N ASP A 34 -6.61 -9.57 -8.68
CA ASP A 34 -7.47 -10.63 -8.15
C ASP A 34 -7.91 -10.33 -6.70
N PRO A 35 -9.21 -10.49 -6.37
CA PRO A 35 -9.80 -10.18 -5.05
C PRO A 35 -9.47 -11.23 -3.98
N THR A 36 -8.18 -11.55 -3.83
CA THR A 36 -7.69 -12.60 -2.92
C THR A 36 -7.64 -12.17 -1.45
N ALA A 37 -7.82 -10.88 -1.18
CA ALA A 37 -7.94 -10.31 0.15
C ALA A 37 -8.94 -9.15 0.17
N LYS A 38 -9.33 -8.71 1.37
CA LYS A 38 -10.28 -7.61 1.58
C LYS A 38 -9.72 -6.22 1.25
N SER A 39 -8.41 -6.09 1.07
CA SER A 39 -7.71 -4.81 0.87
C SER A 39 -6.44 -4.98 0.04
N LEU A 40 -5.90 -3.86 -0.45
CA LEU A 40 -4.58 -3.80 -1.07
C LEU A 40 -3.49 -3.88 0.01
N HIS A 41 -2.41 -4.59 -0.29
CA HIS A 41 -1.14 -4.48 0.44
C HIS A 41 -0.04 -3.80 -0.40
N ALA A 42 1.08 -3.45 0.24
CA ALA A 42 2.23 -2.77 -0.36
C ALA A 42 2.77 -3.43 -1.65
N GLY A 43 2.65 -4.75 -1.79
CA GLY A 43 3.00 -5.46 -3.03
C GLY A 43 2.21 -5.03 -4.29
N HIS A 44 0.99 -4.49 -4.14
CA HIS A 44 0.23 -3.96 -5.28
C HIS A 44 0.65 -2.53 -5.66
N LEU A 45 1.39 -1.84 -4.79
CA LEU A 45 1.66 -0.42 -4.94
C LEU A 45 2.48 -0.13 -6.19
N LEU A 46 3.45 -0.98 -6.53
CA LEU A 46 4.31 -0.75 -7.70
C LEU A 46 3.55 -0.85 -9.04
N PRO A 47 2.78 -1.93 -9.32
CA PRO A 47 1.90 -1.95 -10.51
C PRO A 47 0.88 -0.79 -10.54
N LEU A 48 0.33 -0.42 -9.38
CA LEU A 48 -0.60 0.72 -9.28
C LEU A 48 0.09 2.07 -9.55
N MET A 49 1.35 2.24 -9.11
CA MET A 49 2.18 3.40 -9.45
C MET A 49 2.43 3.49 -10.94
N CYS A 50 2.69 2.36 -11.60
CA CYS A 50 2.82 2.31 -13.05
C CYS A 50 1.54 2.81 -13.74
N LEU A 51 0.37 2.36 -13.28
CA LEU A 51 -0.92 2.81 -13.80
C LEU A 51 -1.15 4.31 -13.52
N LEU A 52 -0.84 4.79 -12.32
CA LEU A 52 -0.90 6.22 -11.96
C LEU A 52 -0.03 7.08 -12.89
N HIS A 53 1.19 6.65 -13.21
CA HIS A 53 2.08 7.36 -14.13
C HIS A 53 1.48 7.53 -15.54
N PHE A 54 0.74 6.53 -16.03
CA PHE A 54 -0.01 6.61 -17.29
C PHE A 54 -1.14 7.63 -17.19
N GLN A 55 -1.93 7.56 -16.11
CA GLN A 55 -3.05 8.48 -15.88
C GLN A 55 -2.60 9.94 -15.83
N LEU A 56 -1.53 10.22 -15.08
CA LEU A 56 -0.99 11.57 -14.93
C LEU A 56 -0.42 12.15 -16.24
N ARG A 57 -0.19 11.30 -17.25
CA ARG A 57 0.28 11.67 -18.59
C ARG A 57 -0.84 11.63 -19.64
N GLY A 58 -2.10 11.67 -19.20
CA GLY A 58 -3.27 11.77 -20.10
C GLY A 58 -3.74 10.46 -20.72
N ASN A 59 -3.25 9.31 -20.25
CA ASN A 59 -3.75 8.01 -20.70
C ASN A 59 -4.98 7.59 -19.90
N ASN A 60 -5.87 6.83 -20.52
CA ASN A 60 -6.99 6.19 -19.82
C ASN A 60 -6.47 4.96 -19.08
N VAL A 61 -6.92 4.78 -17.83
CA VAL A 61 -6.47 3.68 -16.98
C VAL A 61 -7.63 2.85 -16.47
N ILE A 62 -7.46 1.53 -16.48
CA ILE A 62 -8.46 0.56 -16.02
C ILE A 62 -7.82 -0.35 -14.96
N ALA A 63 -8.32 -0.29 -13.73
CA ALA A 63 -7.99 -1.28 -12.70
C ALA A 63 -9.10 -2.35 -12.69
N LEU A 64 -8.85 -3.48 -13.37
CA LEU A 64 -9.82 -4.57 -13.49
C LEU A 64 -9.75 -5.46 -12.25
N ILE A 65 -10.88 -5.66 -11.57
CA ILE A 65 -10.97 -6.61 -10.45
C ILE A 65 -11.44 -7.96 -10.98
N GLY A 66 -10.57 -8.94 -10.85
CA GLY A 66 -10.73 -10.28 -11.40
C GLY A 66 -11.69 -11.15 -10.62
N GLY A 67 -13.00 -10.88 -10.66
CA GLY A 67 -14.01 -11.71 -9.97
C GLY A 67 -14.01 -13.17 -10.44
N ALA A 68 -14.00 -13.38 -11.76
CA ALA A 68 -13.97 -14.72 -12.36
C ALA A 68 -12.58 -15.39 -12.33
N THR A 69 -11.51 -14.62 -12.53
CA THR A 69 -10.13 -15.13 -12.42
C THR A 69 -9.78 -15.48 -10.97
N GLY A 70 -10.30 -14.74 -10.00
CA GLY A 70 -10.16 -15.01 -8.57
C GLY A 70 -10.74 -16.36 -8.14
N LEU A 71 -11.82 -16.84 -8.79
CA LEU A 71 -12.41 -18.14 -8.53
C LEU A 71 -11.52 -19.31 -8.98
N VAL A 72 -10.71 -19.11 -10.02
CA VAL A 72 -9.74 -20.12 -10.50
C VAL A 72 -8.45 -20.05 -9.67
N GLY A 73 -8.01 -18.84 -9.36
CA GLY A 73 -6.83 -18.55 -8.56
C GLY A 73 -5.53 -18.59 -9.38
N ASP A 74 -4.81 -17.47 -9.44
CA ASP A 74 -3.53 -17.38 -10.13
C ASP A 74 -2.44 -18.27 -9.49
N PRO A 75 -1.83 -19.21 -10.25
CA PRO A 75 -0.70 -20.03 -9.81
C PRO A 75 0.67 -19.38 -10.05
N SER A 76 0.74 -18.24 -10.75
CA SER A 76 2.00 -17.66 -11.21
C SER A 76 2.98 -17.34 -10.07
N GLY A 77 4.23 -17.80 -10.21
CA GLY A 77 5.30 -17.56 -9.24
C GLY A 77 5.10 -18.21 -7.86
N ARG A 78 4.32 -19.30 -7.77
CA ARG A 78 4.09 -20.08 -6.54
C ARG A 78 4.46 -21.55 -6.71
N MET A 79 4.98 -22.16 -5.65
CA MET A 79 5.33 -23.59 -5.60
C MET A 79 4.16 -24.48 -5.16
N THR A 80 3.05 -23.90 -4.69
CA THR A 80 1.90 -24.60 -4.11
C THR A 80 0.59 -24.06 -4.70
N GLU A 81 -0.35 -24.95 -5.02
CA GLU A 81 -1.70 -24.59 -5.47
C GLU A 81 -2.43 -23.74 -4.41
N ARG A 82 -3.18 -22.72 -4.86
CA ARG A 82 -4.07 -21.95 -3.97
C ARG A 82 -5.24 -22.85 -3.55
N GLN A 83 -5.66 -22.75 -2.29
CA GLN A 83 -7.00 -23.16 -1.91
C GLN A 83 -7.98 -22.22 -2.61
N LEU A 84 -8.95 -22.79 -3.33
CA LEU A 84 -10.06 -22.04 -3.94
C LEU A 84 -10.72 -21.22 -2.83
N ALA A 85 -10.75 -19.90 -2.97
CA ALA A 85 -11.51 -19.07 -2.06
C ALA A 85 -13.00 -19.41 -2.23
N GLU A 86 -13.76 -19.44 -1.14
CA GLU A 86 -15.21 -19.61 -1.20
C GLU A 86 -15.80 -18.47 -2.05
N GLU A 87 -16.71 -18.78 -2.97
CA GLU A 87 -17.30 -17.82 -3.92
C GLU A 87 -17.86 -16.57 -3.19
N THR A 88 -18.46 -16.78 -2.03
CA THR A 88 -18.91 -15.75 -1.09
C THR A 88 -17.80 -14.80 -0.63
N GLN A 89 -16.57 -15.27 -0.43
CA GLN A 89 -15.46 -14.42 0.01
C GLN A 89 -14.96 -13.51 -1.12
N ILE A 90 -14.96 -13.98 -2.36
CA ILE A 90 -14.60 -13.18 -3.55
C ILE A 90 -15.62 -12.08 -3.78
N GLU A 91 -16.91 -12.41 -3.69
CA GLU A 91 -18.01 -11.43 -3.79
C GLU A 91 -17.92 -10.36 -2.71
N LEU A 92 -17.55 -10.73 -1.48
CA LEU A 92 -17.36 -9.77 -0.38
C LEU A 92 -16.10 -8.91 -0.50
N ASN A 93 -15.04 -9.43 -1.12
CA ASN A 93 -13.76 -8.72 -1.29
C ASN A 93 -13.82 -7.71 -2.42
N THR A 94 -14.48 -8.05 -3.52
CA THR A 94 -14.57 -7.23 -4.74
C THR A 94 -14.95 -5.77 -4.46
N PRO A 95 -16.09 -5.44 -3.81
CA PRO A 95 -16.48 -4.05 -3.57
C PRO A 95 -15.51 -3.30 -2.65
N LYS A 96 -14.91 -3.98 -1.67
CA LYS A 96 -13.92 -3.37 -0.77
C LYS A 96 -12.63 -3.03 -1.50
N LEU A 97 -12.19 -3.93 -2.38
CA LEU A 97 -11.01 -3.72 -3.21
C LEU A 97 -11.23 -2.59 -4.22
N THR A 98 -12.42 -2.52 -4.83
CA THR A 98 -12.82 -1.38 -5.68
C THR A 98 -12.68 -0.06 -4.93
N GLN A 99 -13.24 0.00 -3.71
CA GLN A 99 -13.17 1.20 -2.88
C GLN A 99 -11.73 1.56 -2.51
N ALA A 100 -10.89 0.58 -2.16
CA ALA A 100 -9.48 0.79 -1.84
C ALA A 100 -8.69 1.38 -3.03
N ILE A 101 -8.92 0.86 -4.24
CA ILE A 101 -8.29 1.38 -5.47
C ILE A 101 -8.76 2.81 -5.75
N GLN A 102 -10.07 3.08 -5.67
CA GLN A 102 -10.62 4.43 -5.89
C GLN A 102 -10.05 5.44 -4.89
N LYS A 103 -9.98 5.06 -3.61
CA LYS A 103 -9.42 5.86 -2.53
C LYS A 103 -7.95 6.17 -2.76
N LEU A 104 -7.16 5.16 -3.15
CA LEU A 104 -5.75 5.31 -3.48
C LEU A 104 -5.54 6.28 -4.64
N PHE A 105 -6.25 6.11 -5.76
CA PHE A 105 -6.09 6.99 -6.92
C PHE A 105 -6.56 8.42 -6.64
N SER A 106 -7.62 8.60 -5.85
CA SER A 106 -8.07 9.93 -5.40
C SER A 106 -7.00 10.64 -4.54
N SER A 107 -6.43 9.91 -3.58
CA SER A 107 -5.34 10.40 -2.73
C SER A 107 -4.09 10.71 -3.56
N ALA A 108 -3.69 9.79 -4.43
CA ALA A 108 -2.53 9.93 -5.30
C ALA A 108 -2.67 11.09 -6.31
N ALA A 109 -3.87 11.35 -6.83
CA ALA A 109 -4.14 12.51 -7.68
C ALA A 109 -4.03 13.83 -6.91
N THR A 110 -4.39 13.86 -5.62
CA THR A 110 -4.19 15.04 -4.75
C THR A 110 -2.70 15.23 -4.47
N TYR A 111 -2.02 14.17 -4.07
CA TYR A 111 -0.56 14.13 -3.91
C TYR A 111 0.16 14.63 -5.15
N ALA A 112 -0.21 14.19 -6.35
CA ALA A 112 0.43 14.57 -7.60
C ALA A 112 0.39 16.09 -7.91
N LYS A 113 -0.58 16.86 -7.39
CA LYS A 113 -0.74 18.29 -7.70
C LYS A 113 0.43 19.14 -7.24
N ASP A 114 1.08 18.74 -6.15
CA ASP A 114 2.18 19.50 -5.56
C ASP A 114 3.55 19.07 -6.12
N ARG A 115 3.59 18.18 -7.12
CA ARG A 115 4.84 17.65 -7.70
C ARG A 115 5.02 18.18 -9.12
N PRO A 116 6.26 18.46 -9.53
CA PRO A 116 6.56 18.97 -10.87
C PRO A 116 6.49 17.84 -11.92
N ILE A 117 5.28 17.37 -12.20
CA ILE A 117 5.04 16.36 -13.23
C ILE A 117 5.02 17.08 -14.58
N SER A 118 6.06 16.87 -15.39
CA SER A 118 6.12 17.39 -16.75
C SER A 118 4.88 16.93 -17.54
N SER A 119 4.17 17.88 -18.16
CA SER A 119 3.00 17.68 -19.02
C SER A 119 1.82 16.95 -18.37
N ILE A 120 1.13 17.63 -17.45
CA ILE A 120 -0.23 17.24 -17.03
C ILE A 120 -1.18 17.59 -18.18
N VAL A 121 -1.63 16.58 -18.92
CA VAL A 121 -2.96 16.67 -19.54
C VAL A 121 -3.93 16.45 -18.39
N HIS A 122 -4.84 17.39 -18.14
CA HIS A 122 -5.80 17.31 -17.04
C HIS A 122 -6.30 15.87 -16.90
N PRO A 123 -6.12 15.22 -15.74
CA PRO A 123 -6.55 13.86 -15.57
C PRO A 123 -8.03 13.85 -15.90
N THR A 124 -8.39 13.15 -16.98
CA THR A 124 -9.76 12.69 -17.12
C THR A 124 -10.09 12.05 -15.78
N PRO A 125 -11.29 12.30 -15.21
CA PRO A 125 -11.77 11.48 -14.11
C PRO A 125 -11.41 10.06 -14.50
N ILE A 126 -10.86 9.26 -13.57
CA ILE A 126 -10.84 7.81 -13.74
C ILE A 126 -12.18 7.53 -14.39
N ALA A 127 -12.18 6.91 -15.57
CA ALA A 127 -13.38 6.31 -16.07
C ALA A 127 -13.69 5.24 -15.02
N SER A 128 -14.26 5.71 -13.91
CA SER A 128 -15.22 5.04 -13.10
C SER A 128 -16.08 4.46 -14.18
N PRO A 129 -16.22 3.15 -14.24
CA PRO A 129 -17.34 2.57 -14.90
C PRO A 129 -18.58 3.16 -14.18
N GLN A 130 -18.99 4.39 -14.53
CA GLN A 130 -20.32 4.93 -14.27
C GLN A 130 -21.37 4.14 -15.05
N GLN A 131 -20.91 3.16 -15.83
CA GLN A 131 -21.67 1.96 -16.08
C GLN A 131 -20.90 0.81 -15.43
N PRO A 132 -21.48 0.07 -14.48
CA PRO A 132 -20.88 -1.16 -13.98
C PRO A 132 -20.62 -2.05 -15.18
N LEU A 133 -19.39 -2.08 -15.67
CA LEU A 133 -19.00 -3.05 -16.67
C LEU A 133 -18.85 -4.38 -15.93
N MET A 134 -19.99 -5.00 -15.74
CA MET A 134 -20.16 -6.42 -15.53
C MET A 134 -19.54 -6.95 -14.23
N ALA A 135 -20.00 -6.40 -13.10
CA ALA A 135 -20.35 -7.24 -11.95
C ALA A 135 -21.66 -8.03 -12.21
N GLU A 136 -22.13 -8.07 -13.46
CA GLU A 136 -23.00 -9.14 -13.93
C GLU A 136 -22.20 -10.43 -13.90
N ARG A 137 -22.37 -11.15 -12.79
CA ARG A 137 -22.59 -12.60 -12.77
C ARG A 137 -22.13 -13.30 -14.06
N ARG A 138 -20.82 -13.41 -14.25
CA ARG A 138 -20.31 -14.66 -14.81
C ARG A 138 -20.57 -15.68 -13.71
N GLN A 139 -21.79 -16.25 -13.70
CA GLN A 139 -21.92 -17.62 -13.23
C GLN A 139 -20.76 -18.34 -13.89
N PRO A 140 -19.85 -18.97 -13.13
CA PRO A 140 -18.88 -19.84 -13.75
C PRO A 140 -19.69 -20.74 -14.67
N ALA A 141 -19.54 -20.60 -15.98
CA ALA A 141 -19.97 -21.64 -16.91
C ALA A 141 -19.41 -22.90 -16.27
N ARG A 142 -20.28 -23.81 -15.84
CA ARG A 142 -20.00 -24.86 -14.86
C ARG A 142 -18.73 -25.64 -15.22
N PHE A 143 -17.56 -25.11 -14.84
CA PHE A 143 -16.29 -25.82 -14.78
C PHE A 143 -16.17 -26.46 -13.39
N SER A 144 -17.32 -26.80 -12.80
CA SER A 144 -17.37 -27.80 -11.74
C SER A 144 -16.92 -29.11 -12.38
N THR A 145 -15.77 -29.61 -11.93
CA THR A 145 -15.24 -30.95 -12.15
C THR A 145 -14.41 -31.17 -13.42
N VAL A 146 -13.22 -30.57 -13.50
CA VAL A 146 -12.07 -31.24 -14.15
C VAL A 146 -10.86 -31.17 -13.21
N LYS A 147 -10.91 -31.98 -12.14
CA LYS A 147 -9.69 -32.43 -11.47
C LYS A 147 -9.08 -33.50 -12.36
N THR A 148 -8.18 -33.14 -13.27
CA THR A 148 -7.35 -34.15 -13.93
C THR A 148 -5.94 -33.65 -14.12
N ARG A 149 -5.03 -34.39 -13.48
CA ARG A 149 -3.58 -34.26 -13.54
C ARG A 149 -3.12 -34.38 -14.99
N MET A 150 -2.55 -33.32 -15.53
CA MET A 150 -1.49 -33.42 -16.53
C MET A 150 -0.21 -32.80 -15.96
N SER A 151 0.32 -33.47 -14.94
CA SER A 151 1.69 -33.23 -14.48
C SER A 151 2.63 -34.11 -15.30
N THR A 152 3.06 -33.63 -16.48
CA THR A 152 4.39 -34.04 -16.96
C THR A 152 5.43 -33.23 -16.20
N GLN A 153 6.62 -33.79 -15.97
CA GLN A 153 7.68 -33.19 -15.15
C GLN A 153 8.18 -31.79 -15.63
N GLN A 154 7.58 -31.24 -16.70
CA GLN A 154 7.82 -29.92 -17.28
C GLN A 154 6.52 -29.23 -17.80
N GLY A 155 5.32 -29.67 -17.41
CA GLY A 155 4.03 -29.19 -17.97
C GLY A 155 3.24 -28.21 -17.08
N ILE A 156 2.44 -27.35 -17.73
CA ILE A 156 1.49 -26.39 -17.12
C ILE A 156 0.25 -27.12 -16.57
N SER A 157 -0.24 -26.74 -15.39
CA SER A 157 -1.47 -27.35 -14.82
C SER A 157 -2.73 -26.92 -15.59
N PHE A 158 -3.80 -27.74 -15.58
CA PHE A 158 -5.08 -27.36 -16.24
C PHE A 158 -5.65 -26.04 -15.68
N THR A 159 -5.50 -25.82 -14.37
CA THR A 159 -5.89 -24.58 -13.70
C THR A 159 -5.09 -23.38 -14.20
N GLU A 160 -3.77 -23.52 -14.32
CA GLU A 160 -2.86 -22.49 -14.85
C GLU A 160 -3.15 -22.16 -16.32
N PHE A 161 -3.36 -23.19 -17.14
CA PHE A 161 -3.77 -23.03 -18.53
C PHE A 161 -5.12 -22.30 -18.64
N THR A 162 -6.10 -22.67 -17.81
CA THR A 162 -7.42 -22.03 -17.80
C THR A 162 -7.34 -20.58 -17.32
N TYR A 163 -6.50 -20.31 -16.31
CA TYR A 163 -6.27 -18.95 -15.81
C TYR A 163 -5.68 -18.04 -16.89
N GLN A 164 -4.67 -18.53 -17.64
CA GLN A 164 -4.09 -17.82 -18.78
C GLN A 164 -5.14 -17.48 -19.85
N LEU A 165 -6.05 -18.40 -20.16
CA LEU A 165 -7.14 -18.15 -21.11
C LEU A 165 -8.10 -17.07 -20.63
N LEU A 166 -8.50 -17.10 -19.35
CA LEU A 166 -9.41 -16.11 -18.77
C LEU A 166 -8.79 -14.72 -18.77
N GLN A 167 -7.56 -14.58 -18.26
CA GLN A 167 -6.85 -13.30 -18.23
C GLN A 167 -6.56 -12.77 -19.65
N GLY A 168 -6.20 -13.66 -20.58
CA GLY A 168 -6.00 -13.28 -21.97
C GLY A 168 -7.29 -12.79 -22.64
N TYR A 169 -8.42 -13.43 -22.34
CA TYR A 169 -9.73 -13.01 -22.83
C TYR A 169 -10.17 -11.66 -22.24
N ASP A 170 -9.83 -11.38 -20.97
CA ASP A 170 -10.08 -10.06 -20.38
C ASP A 170 -9.34 -8.95 -21.15
N PHE A 171 -8.08 -9.18 -21.58
CA PHE A 171 -7.36 -8.22 -22.43
C PHE A 171 -8.09 -8.03 -23.76
N TYR A 172 -8.47 -9.11 -24.43
CA TYR A 172 -9.20 -9.05 -25.69
C TYR A 172 -10.52 -8.27 -25.57
N GLU A 173 -11.29 -8.52 -24.51
CA GLU A 173 -12.57 -7.85 -24.29
C GLU A 173 -12.37 -6.35 -24.03
N LEU A 174 -11.39 -5.98 -23.20
CA LEU A 174 -11.06 -4.57 -22.95
C LEU A 174 -10.50 -3.87 -24.20
N SER A 175 -9.76 -4.58 -25.04
CA SER A 175 -9.30 -4.07 -26.34
C SER A 175 -10.49 -3.73 -27.24
N ARG A 176 -11.47 -4.65 -27.32
CA ARG A 176 -12.67 -4.47 -28.15
C ARG A 176 -13.61 -3.37 -27.65
N THR A 177 -13.82 -3.29 -26.34
CA THR A 177 -14.85 -2.43 -25.74
C THR A 177 -14.33 -1.06 -25.32
N HIS A 178 -13.04 -0.94 -24.96
CA HIS A 178 -12.44 0.28 -24.41
C HIS A 178 -11.19 0.74 -25.17
N GLY A 179 -10.84 0.09 -26.28
CA GLY A 179 -9.61 0.38 -27.03
C GLY A 179 -8.34 0.15 -26.21
N CYS A 180 -8.40 -0.76 -25.22
CA CYS A 180 -7.25 -1.09 -24.37
C CYS A 180 -6.15 -1.77 -25.18
N THR A 181 -4.95 -1.20 -25.16
CA THR A 181 -3.82 -1.70 -25.98
C THR A 181 -2.60 -2.06 -25.13
N ILE A 182 -2.62 -1.79 -23.83
CA ILE A 182 -1.48 -2.04 -22.93
C ILE A 182 -1.98 -2.73 -21.67
N GLN A 183 -1.36 -3.87 -21.32
CA GLN A 183 -1.54 -4.52 -20.03
C GLN A 183 -0.29 -4.33 -19.17
N VAL A 184 -0.49 -3.92 -17.92
CA VAL A 184 0.53 -3.80 -16.89
C VAL A 184 0.36 -4.92 -15.87
N GLY A 185 1.46 -5.45 -15.34
CA GLY A 185 1.43 -6.35 -14.17
C GLY A 185 2.79 -6.49 -13.50
N GLY A 186 2.87 -7.33 -12.47
CA GLY A 186 4.15 -7.76 -11.90
C GLY A 186 4.91 -8.66 -12.88
N SER A 187 6.23 -8.79 -12.71
CA SER A 187 7.05 -9.67 -13.57
C SER A 187 6.65 -11.15 -13.49
N ASP A 188 5.99 -11.56 -12.41
CA ASP A 188 5.37 -12.87 -12.26
C ASP A 188 4.15 -13.10 -13.17
N GLN A 189 3.53 -12.03 -13.69
CA GLN A 189 2.38 -12.10 -14.59
C GLN A 189 2.74 -12.14 -16.08
N TRP A 190 4.03 -12.14 -16.42
CA TRP A 190 4.50 -11.99 -17.80
C TRP A 190 3.86 -13.00 -18.77
N GLY A 191 3.83 -14.28 -18.39
CA GLY A 191 3.24 -15.33 -19.22
C GLY A 191 1.75 -15.11 -19.50
N ASN A 192 0.97 -14.74 -18.47
CA ASN A 192 -0.46 -14.53 -18.61
C ASN A 192 -0.78 -13.28 -19.45
N ILE A 193 0.01 -12.22 -19.30
CA ILE A 193 -0.12 -10.98 -20.08
C ILE A 193 0.14 -11.26 -21.56
N LEU A 194 1.20 -12.01 -21.84
CA LEU A 194 1.61 -12.33 -23.21
C LEU A 194 0.56 -13.18 -23.93
N SER A 195 -0.09 -14.11 -23.23
CA SER A 195 -1.24 -14.87 -23.77
C SER A 195 -2.37 -13.96 -24.25
N GLY A 196 -2.63 -12.85 -23.55
CA GLY A 196 -3.61 -11.86 -23.99
C GLY A 196 -3.19 -11.10 -25.25
N VAL A 197 -1.92 -10.68 -25.33
CA VAL A 197 -1.36 -10.04 -26.53
C VAL A 197 -1.44 -10.97 -27.74
N GLU A 198 -1.07 -12.24 -27.57
CA GLU A 198 -1.14 -13.25 -28.62
C GLU A 198 -2.58 -13.51 -29.07
N LEU A 199 -3.54 -13.56 -28.13
CA LEU A 199 -4.96 -13.73 -28.45
C LEU A 199 -5.50 -12.59 -29.31
N ILE A 200 -5.21 -11.34 -28.91
CA ILE A 200 -5.62 -10.14 -29.67
C ILE A 200 -5.04 -10.19 -31.08
N ASN A 201 -3.73 -10.41 -31.20
CA ASN A 201 -3.06 -10.43 -32.50
C ASN A 201 -3.58 -11.58 -33.39
N LYS A 202 -3.89 -12.74 -32.82
CA LYS A 202 -4.43 -13.88 -33.57
C LYS A 202 -5.83 -13.60 -34.11
N ILE A 203 -6.74 -13.09 -33.27
CA ILE A 203 -8.12 -12.80 -33.68
C ILE A 203 -8.12 -11.73 -34.77
N GLU A 204 -7.41 -10.62 -34.56
CA GLU A 204 -7.35 -9.50 -35.50
C GLU A 204 -6.78 -9.88 -36.87
N ARG A 205 -5.75 -10.75 -36.91
CA ARG A 205 -5.21 -11.29 -38.17
C ARG A 205 -6.22 -12.17 -38.92
N THR A 206 -7.09 -12.87 -38.20
CA THR A 206 -8.11 -13.73 -38.83
C THR A 206 -9.36 -12.97 -39.28
N THR A 207 -9.69 -11.85 -38.64
CA THR A 207 -10.88 -11.04 -38.96
C THR A 207 -10.62 -9.94 -39.98
N LEU A 208 -9.40 -9.43 -40.07
CA LEU A 208 -9.03 -8.35 -41.00
C LEU A 208 -8.16 -8.90 -42.15
N CYS A 209 -8.77 -9.12 -43.31
CA CYS A 209 -8.07 -9.42 -44.56
C CYS A 209 -7.50 -8.14 -45.21
N SER A 210 -6.69 -7.36 -44.49
CA SER A 210 -6.06 -6.14 -45.00
C SER A 210 -4.61 -6.00 -44.56
N GLU A 211 -3.77 -5.30 -45.34
CA GLU A 211 -2.36 -5.05 -45.02
C GLU A 211 -2.16 -4.28 -43.70
N ASP A 212 -3.17 -3.53 -43.24
CA ASP A 212 -3.21 -2.88 -41.91
C ASP A 212 -3.35 -3.87 -40.74
N ALA A 213 -3.75 -5.12 -40.99
CA ALA A 213 -3.83 -6.20 -39.99
C ALA A 213 -2.44 -6.68 -39.52
N ALA A 214 -1.36 -6.20 -40.14
CA ALA A 214 0.02 -6.57 -39.78
C ALA A 214 0.55 -5.82 -38.55
N LYS A 215 -0.08 -4.73 -38.10
CA LYS A 215 0.36 -3.99 -36.91
C LYS A 215 -0.19 -4.65 -35.65
N GLU A 216 0.69 -5.14 -34.77
CA GLU A 216 0.29 -5.69 -33.47
C GLU A 216 -0.40 -4.62 -32.63
N LYS A 217 -1.54 -4.96 -32.03
CA LYS A 217 -2.40 -4.01 -31.31
C LYS A 217 -2.23 -4.04 -29.79
N GLY A 218 -1.65 -5.12 -29.25
CA GLY A 218 -1.44 -5.32 -27.82
C GLY A 218 0.02 -5.17 -27.40
N PHE A 219 0.26 -4.56 -26.25
CA PHE A 219 1.56 -4.42 -25.60
C PHE A 219 1.51 -4.93 -24.16
N ALA A 220 2.64 -5.51 -23.73
CA ALA A 220 2.86 -6.02 -22.39
C ALA A 220 3.89 -5.16 -21.65
N LEU A 221 3.60 -4.81 -20.41
CA LEU A 221 4.52 -4.07 -19.55
C LEU A 221 4.55 -4.72 -18.17
N THR A 222 5.74 -5.01 -17.65
CA THR A 222 5.88 -5.57 -16.31
C THR A 222 6.74 -4.71 -15.41
N THR A 223 6.31 -4.61 -14.15
CA THR A 223 7.10 -4.02 -13.08
C THR A 223 7.99 -5.08 -12.43
N PRO A 224 9.21 -4.74 -11.99
CA PRO A 224 10.11 -5.72 -11.39
C PRO A 224 9.53 -6.32 -10.10
N LEU A 225 9.81 -7.61 -9.87
CA LEU A 225 9.56 -8.22 -8.57
C LEU A 225 10.46 -7.56 -7.53
N LEU A 226 9.87 -7.00 -6.48
CA LEU A 226 10.62 -6.41 -5.39
C LEU A 226 10.94 -7.46 -4.33
N THR A 227 12.23 -7.71 -4.18
CA THR A 227 12.80 -8.41 -3.03
C THR A 227 13.58 -7.42 -2.18
N THR A 228 13.59 -7.65 -0.87
CA THR A 228 14.51 -6.96 0.04
C THR A 228 15.94 -7.42 -0.23
N SER A 229 16.95 -6.71 0.29
CA SER A 229 18.35 -7.16 0.28
C SER A 229 18.58 -8.54 0.93
N ARG A 230 17.61 -9.02 1.72
CA ARG A 230 17.58 -10.36 2.34
C ARG A 230 16.85 -11.42 1.49
N GLY A 231 16.37 -11.06 0.31
CA GLY A 231 15.65 -11.96 -0.61
C GLY A 231 14.17 -12.17 -0.28
N GLU A 232 13.63 -11.50 0.74
CA GLU A 232 12.21 -11.60 1.10
C GLU A 232 11.33 -10.81 0.13
N LYS A 233 10.12 -11.31 -0.19
CA LYS A 233 9.16 -10.56 -1.03
C LYS A 233 8.75 -9.26 -0.31
N PHE A 234 8.82 -8.15 -1.04
CA PHE A 234 8.41 -6.83 -0.55
C PHE A 234 6.96 -6.82 -0.06
N GLY A 235 6.71 -6.12 1.06
CA GLY A 235 5.38 -6.00 1.65
C GLY A 235 4.99 -7.15 2.60
N LYS A 236 5.89 -8.08 2.90
CA LYS A 236 5.74 -9.04 4.02
C LYS A 236 6.67 -8.64 5.17
N SER A 237 6.12 -8.20 6.30
CA SER A 237 6.85 -7.92 7.54
C SER A 237 6.61 -9.04 8.55
N ALA A 238 7.66 -9.77 8.95
CA ALA A 238 7.60 -10.80 10.00
C ALA A 238 6.39 -11.76 9.90
N GLY A 239 6.01 -12.14 8.67
CA GLY A 239 4.88 -13.02 8.40
C GLY A 239 3.54 -12.35 8.06
N ASN A 240 3.41 -11.02 8.24
CA ASN A 240 2.17 -10.26 7.95
C ASN A 240 2.34 -9.32 6.76
N ALA A 241 1.27 -9.17 5.96
CA ALA A 241 1.24 -8.19 4.88
C ALA A 241 1.12 -6.76 5.42
N ILE A 242 1.78 -5.80 4.77
CA ILE A 242 1.60 -4.36 5.02
C ILE A 242 0.42 -3.89 4.19
N TRP A 243 -0.72 -3.68 4.84
CA TRP A 243 -1.97 -3.27 4.17
C TRP A 243 -2.01 -1.76 3.95
N LEU A 244 -2.72 -1.32 2.91
CA LEU A 244 -2.94 0.09 2.61
C LEU A 244 -4.16 0.67 3.35
N GLU A 245 -5.00 -0.18 3.97
CA GLU A 245 -6.12 0.28 4.78
C GLU A 245 -5.71 0.40 6.26
N HIS A 246 -6.11 1.51 6.88
CA HIS A 246 -5.62 1.91 8.19
C HIS A 246 -6.15 1.02 9.34
N ASP A 247 -7.27 0.34 9.12
CA ASP A 247 -7.87 -0.60 10.06
C ASP A 247 -7.11 -1.94 10.12
N MET A 248 -6.31 -2.23 9.08
CA MET A 248 -5.49 -3.43 8.97
C MET A 248 -4.01 -3.16 9.25
N THR A 249 -3.51 -1.97 8.94
CA THR A 249 -2.14 -1.54 9.26
C THR A 249 -2.20 -0.08 9.70
N SER A 250 -1.76 0.20 10.94
CA SER A 250 -1.81 1.56 11.49
C SER A 250 -0.96 2.52 10.65
N TYR A 251 -1.29 3.82 10.66
CA TYR A 251 -0.46 4.84 9.98
C TYR A 251 0.99 4.80 10.46
N LEU A 252 1.20 4.55 11.76
CA LEU A 252 2.51 4.38 12.35
C LEU A 252 3.24 3.17 11.76
N ASP A 253 2.61 2.00 11.70
CA ASP A 253 3.27 0.79 11.20
C ASP A 253 3.56 0.88 9.69
N PHE A 254 2.65 1.48 8.93
CA PHE A 254 2.86 1.76 7.51
C PHE A 254 4.05 2.70 7.28
N TYR A 255 4.08 3.83 7.99
CA TYR A 255 5.19 4.78 7.94
C TYR A 255 6.51 4.13 8.38
N GLN A 256 6.49 3.39 9.49
CA GLN A 256 7.66 2.73 10.04
C GLN A 256 8.18 1.60 9.14
N PHE A 257 7.32 0.96 8.34
CA PHE A 257 7.74 0.00 7.33
C PHE A 257 8.69 0.63 6.30
N PHE A 258 8.33 1.81 5.76
CA PHE A 258 9.20 2.53 4.83
C PHE A 258 10.42 3.15 5.54
N MET A 259 10.26 3.68 6.77
CA MET A 259 11.39 4.21 7.55
C MET A 259 12.49 3.18 7.79
N ARG A 260 12.16 1.89 7.88
CA ARG A 260 13.11 0.79 8.11
C ARG A 260 13.80 0.30 6.83
N THR A 261 13.54 0.93 5.69
CA THR A 261 14.20 0.60 4.42
C THR A 261 15.72 0.71 4.55
N SER A 262 16.44 -0.23 3.94
CA SER A 262 17.90 -0.28 4.00
C SER A 262 18.51 0.85 3.17
N ASP A 263 19.74 1.26 3.50
CA ASP A 263 20.45 2.29 2.73
C ASP A 263 20.68 1.87 1.28
N SER A 264 20.86 0.57 1.02
CA SER A 264 21.03 0.03 -0.34
C SER A 264 19.74 0.05 -1.18
N ASP A 265 18.57 0.06 -0.53
CA ASP A 265 17.27 -0.02 -1.22
C ASP A 265 16.56 1.34 -1.34
N VAL A 266 16.91 2.32 -0.49
CA VAL A 266 16.13 3.57 -0.34
C VAL A 266 16.07 4.40 -1.62
N GLU A 267 17.17 4.54 -2.36
CA GLU A 267 17.18 5.27 -3.64
C GLU A 267 16.27 4.59 -4.66
N LYS A 268 16.35 3.26 -4.77
CA LYS A 268 15.48 2.47 -5.65
C LYS A 268 14.02 2.68 -5.26
N TYR A 269 13.69 2.64 -3.98
CA TYR A 269 12.32 2.77 -3.51
C TYR A 269 11.77 4.18 -3.70
N LEU A 270 12.60 5.22 -3.53
CA LEU A 270 12.23 6.60 -3.88
C LEU A 270 11.83 6.70 -5.36
N LYS A 271 12.63 6.12 -6.26
CA LYS A 271 12.33 6.11 -7.71
C LYS A 271 11.05 5.33 -8.06
N LEU A 272 10.76 4.26 -7.33
CA LEU A 272 9.66 3.34 -7.63
C LEU A 272 8.31 3.75 -7.02
N PHE A 273 8.32 4.37 -5.84
CA PHE A 273 7.10 4.59 -5.05
C PHE A 273 6.73 6.07 -4.85
N THR A 274 7.49 7.00 -5.42
CA THR A 274 7.20 8.44 -5.32
C THR A 274 7.07 9.08 -6.69
N LEU A 275 6.55 10.30 -6.73
CA LEU A 275 6.51 11.14 -7.93
C LEU A 275 7.60 12.23 -7.91
N LEU A 276 8.64 12.07 -7.08
CA LEU A 276 9.75 13.01 -7.00
C LEU A 276 10.60 13.02 -8.28
N PRO A 277 11.14 14.18 -8.69
CA PRO A 277 12.16 14.27 -9.74
C PRO A 277 13.38 13.42 -9.44
N VAL A 278 14.01 12.88 -10.47
CA VAL A 278 15.22 12.05 -10.31
C VAL A 278 16.37 12.88 -9.74
N GLU A 279 16.44 14.15 -10.09
CA GLU A 279 17.45 15.10 -9.63
C GLU A 279 17.31 15.37 -8.12
N GLU A 280 16.07 15.51 -7.63
CA GLU A 280 15.76 15.68 -6.20
C GLU A 280 16.12 14.41 -5.42
N ILE A 281 15.77 13.24 -5.96
CA ILE A 281 16.16 11.94 -5.38
C ILE A 281 17.68 11.84 -5.29
N SER A 282 18.40 12.18 -6.37
CA SER A 282 19.88 12.13 -6.39
C SER A 282 20.49 13.08 -5.35
N SER A 283 19.94 14.29 -5.18
CA SER A 283 20.40 15.23 -4.16
C SER A 283 20.21 14.68 -2.75
N VAL A 284 19.01 14.18 -2.43
CA VAL A 284 18.71 13.66 -1.08
C VAL A 284 19.52 12.40 -0.77
N VAL A 285 19.76 11.54 -1.76
CA VAL A 285 20.61 10.36 -1.59
C VAL A 285 22.06 10.76 -1.34
N HIS A 286 22.57 11.81 -1.99
CA HIS A 286 23.89 12.35 -1.71
C HIS A 286 24.01 12.86 -0.27
N ASP A 287 23.04 13.67 0.19
CA ASP A 287 23.00 14.18 1.56
C ASP A 287 22.91 13.04 2.58
N HIS A 288 22.10 12.02 2.29
CA HIS A 288 21.98 10.82 3.13
C HIS A 288 23.29 10.03 3.21
N GLN A 289 24.04 9.89 2.11
CA GLN A 289 25.34 9.22 2.11
C GLN A 289 26.37 9.97 2.98
N ALA A 290 26.28 11.30 3.06
CA ALA A 290 27.14 12.10 3.91
C ALA A 290 26.81 11.97 5.41
N SER A 291 25.56 11.63 5.76
CA SER A 291 25.11 11.51 7.16
C SER A 291 24.00 10.45 7.34
N PRO A 292 24.34 9.15 7.15
CA PRO A 292 23.37 8.07 7.09
C PRO A 292 22.60 7.84 8.40
N GLU A 293 23.19 8.24 9.54
CA GLU A 293 22.58 8.16 10.87
C GLU A 293 21.30 8.99 11.00
N HIS A 294 21.14 10.05 10.20
CA HIS A 294 19.94 10.89 10.19
C HIS A 294 18.78 10.29 9.39
N ARG A 295 19.03 9.23 8.60
CA ARG A 295 18.01 8.52 7.80
C ARG A 295 17.18 9.44 6.91
N ILE A 296 17.82 10.45 6.30
CA ILE A 296 17.14 11.53 5.56
C ILE A 296 16.34 10.95 4.39
N ALA A 297 16.95 10.04 3.63
CA ALA A 297 16.30 9.41 2.48
C ALA A 297 15.12 8.50 2.89
N GLN A 298 15.26 7.73 3.98
CA GLN A 298 14.17 6.88 4.46
C GLN A 298 13.00 7.70 5.02
N LYS A 299 13.31 8.82 5.69
CA LYS A 299 12.31 9.76 6.15
C LYS A 299 11.52 10.32 4.97
N LEU A 300 12.20 10.80 3.93
CA LEU A 300 11.54 11.28 2.72
C LEU A 300 10.66 10.20 2.08
N LEU A 301 11.19 8.98 1.93
CA LEU A 301 10.43 7.85 1.37
C LEU A 301 9.17 7.56 2.18
N ALA A 302 9.28 7.48 3.51
CA ALA A 302 8.15 7.19 4.38
C ALA A 302 7.10 8.30 4.34
N GLU A 303 7.54 9.57 4.28
CA GLU A 303 6.66 10.73 4.18
C GLU A 303 5.90 10.74 2.85
N GLU A 304 6.60 10.61 1.71
CA GLU A 304 5.99 10.66 0.38
C GLU A 304 4.99 9.51 0.16
N VAL A 305 5.34 8.28 0.54
CA VAL A 305 4.46 7.14 0.33
C VAL A 305 3.26 7.19 1.28
N THR A 306 3.46 7.60 2.54
CA THR A 306 2.35 7.77 3.49
C THR A 306 1.41 8.88 3.05
N LEU A 307 1.94 10.00 2.56
CA LEU A 307 1.12 11.10 2.02
C LEU A 307 0.34 10.67 0.78
N MET A 308 0.96 9.92 -0.12
CA MET A 308 0.28 9.43 -1.32
C MET A 308 -0.87 8.47 -1.00
N VAL A 309 -0.68 7.56 -0.04
CA VAL A 309 -1.67 6.51 0.29
C VAL A 309 -2.72 7.01 1.31
N HIS A 310 -2.31 7.83 2.27
CA HIS A 310 -3.09 8.20 3.45
C HIS A 310 -3.25 9.71 3.65
N GLY A 311 -2.81 10.53 2.71
CA GLY A 311 -2.97 11.98 2.75
C GLY A 311 -4.43 12.44 2.61
N ARG A 312 -4.62 13.76 2.70
CA ARG A 312 -5.93 14.40 2.62
C ARG A 312 -6.69 14.04 1.34
N GLN A 313 -7.91 13.58 1.50
CA GLN A 313 -8.86 13.39 0.40
C GLN A 313 -9.48 14.76 0.05
N SER A 314 -9.46 15.16 -1.24
CA SER A 314 -10.12 16.38 -1.70
C SER A 314 -11.62 16.40 -1.34
N SER A 315 -12.12 17.55 -0.89
CA SER A 315 -13.53 17.78 -0.53
C SER A 315 -14.52 17.42 -1.65
N SER A 316 -14.10 17.48 -2.92
CA SER A 316 -14.90 17.09 -4.09
C SER A 316 -15.27 15.60 -4.12
N CYS A 317 -14.50 14.74 -3.45
CA CYS A 317 -14.79 13.30 -3.35
C CYS A 317 -15.76 12.96 -2.20
N ARG A 318 -15.99 13.90 -1.27
CA ARG A 318 -16.93 13.73 -0.14
C ARG A 318 -18.39 13.59 -0.63
N ALA A 319 -18.69 14.10 -1.83
CA ALA A 319 -19.99 13.97 -2.49
C ALA A 319 -20.34 12.52 -2.89
N PHE A 320 -19.34 11.64 -3.07
CA PHE A 320 -19.56 10.24 -3.49
C PHE A 320 -19.61 9.23 -2.33
N LEU A 321 -19.30 9.63 -1.09
CA LEU A 321 -19.26 8.75 0.09
C LEU A 321 -19.98 9.37 1.29
N PRO A 322 -21.32 9.51 1.25
CA PRO A 322 -22.11 10.21 2.28
C PRO A 322 -22.18 9.50 3.65
N GLN A 323 -21.59 8.30 3.80
CA GLN A 323 -21.80 7.44 4.98
C GLN A 323 -20.64 7.44 6.00
N LEU A 324 -19.55 8.15 5.75
CA LEU A 324 -18.41 8.19 6.68
C LEU A 324 -18.60 9.31 7.73
N LYS A 325 -18.66 8.91 9.01
CA LYS A 325 -18.82 9.83 10.15
C LYS A 325 -17.69 10.88 10.17
N PRO A 326 -18.00 12.19 10.19
CA PRO A 326 -16.99 13.25 10.00
C PRO A 326 -16.01 13.50 11.16
N PHE A 327 -16.17 12.87 12.32
CA PHE A 327 -15.80 13.55 13.57
C PHE A 327 -14.45 13.19 14.21
N LEU A 328 -13.71 12.16 13.79
CA LEU A 328 -12.56 11.70 14.59
C LEU A 328 -11.27 11.30 13.85
N LEU A 329 -11.19 11.48 12.54
CA LEU A 329 -9.95 11.20 11.81
C LEU A 329 -9.07 12.46 11.80
N LEU A 330 -7.80 12.34 12.18
CA LEU A 330 -6.78 13.26 11.68
C LEU A 330 -6.95 13.26 10.15
N GLU A 331 -7.24 14.43 9.57
CA GLU A 331 -7.51 14.56 8.13
C GLU A 331 -6.29 14.15 7.27
N ASP A 332 -5.13 13.96 7.89
CA ASP A 332 -3.88 13.56 7.26
C ASP A 332 -3.22 12.38 8.01
N GLY A 333 -3.15 11.22 7.35
CA GLY A 333 -2.50 10.03 7.91
C GLY A 333 -0.99 10.22 8.11
N LEU A 334 -0.35 11.12 7.36
CA LEU A 334 1.06 11.45 7.55
C LEU A 334 1.29 12.16 8.88
N ASP A 335 0.45 13.12 9.24
CA ASP A 335 0.54 13.82 10.52
C ASP A 335 0.36 12.86 11.69
N ALA A 336 -0.62 11.95 11.58
CA ALA A 336 -0.82 10.89 12.57
C ALA A 336 0.45 10.03 12.73
N ALA A 337 1.06 9.59 11.63
CA ALA A 337 2.27 8.80 11.67
C ALA A 337 3.47 9.56 12.27
N ARG A 338 3.63 10.84 11.94
CA ARG A 338 4.69 11.71 12.48
C ARG A 338 4.53 11.93 13.98
N ILE A 339 3.32 12.25 14.45
CA ILE A 339 3.02 12.42 15.87
C ILE A 339 3.28 11.12 16.63
N ALA A 340 2.75 9.99 16.14
CA ALA A 340 2.96 8.70 16.79
C ALA A 340 4.46 8.32 16.83
N THR A 341 5.20 8.60 15.75
CA THR A 341 6.65 8.40 15.71
C THR A 341 7.37 9.29 16.73
N GLN A 342 7.00 10.57 16.83
CA GLN A 342 7.58 11.49 17.81
C GLN A 342 7.29 11.05 19.24
N VAL A 343 6.07 10.58 19.54
CA VAL A 343 5.69 10.08 20.87
C VAL A 343 6.54 8.88 21.29
N LEU A 344 6.81 7.95 20.36
CA LEU A 344 7.41 6.65 20.66
C LEU A 344 8.93 6.61 20.50
N PHE A 345 9.49 7.47 19.66
CA PHE A 345 10.92 7.45 19.31
C PHE A 345 11.60 8.82 19.49
N GLY A 346 10.82 9.89 19.70
CA GLY A 346 11.34 11.23 19.91
C GLY A 346 11.73 11.52 21.36
N THR A 347 12.54 12.56 21.52
CA THR A 347 13.02 13.03 22.85
C THR A 347 12.27 14.26 23.34
N ASP A 348 11.67 15.04 22.44
CA ASP A 348 10.98 16.30 22.73
C ASP A 348 9.47 16.19 22.50
N TYR A 349 8.69 16.60 23.50
CA TYR A 349 7.23 16.59 23.52
C TYR A 349 6.61 17.98 23.67
N THR A 350 7.41 19.06 23.65
CA THR A 350 6.96 20.44 23.90
C THR A 350 5.92 20.93 22.88
N THR A 351 5.98 20.44 21.65
CA THR A 351 5.08 20.83 20.56
C THR A 351 3.82 19.95 20.46
N LEU A 352 3.75 18.87 21.23
CA LEU A 352 2.67 17.89 21.11
C LEU A 352 1.45 18.30 21.92
N LYS A 353 0.27 18.20 21.31
CA LYS A 353 -1.02 18.37 21.99
C LYS A 353 -1.63 17.01 22.35
N ALA A 354 -2.30 16.93 23.51
CA ALA A 354 -2.91 15.70 23.99
C ALA A 354 -3.91 15.10 22.98
N GLU A 355 -4.74 15.95 22.38
CA GLU A 355 -5.73 15.52 21.38
C GLU A 355 -5.07 14.89 20.15
N GLN A 356 -3.96 15.47 19.68
CA GLN A 356 -3.20 14.97 18.54
C GLN A 356 -2.57 13.60 18.85
N ILE A 357 -2.01 13.45 20.06
CA ILE A 357 -1.45 12.17 20.52
C ILE A 357 -2.53 11.09 20.54
N ILE A 358 -3.68 11.36 21.17
CA ILE A 358 -4.80 10.41 21.28
C ILE A 358 -5.30 10.00 19.89
N LYS A 359 -5.53 10.96 19.00
CA LYS A 359 -5.97 10.67 17.62
C LYS A 359 -4.93 9.85 16.86
N SER A 360 -3.63 10.17 16.97
CA SER A 360 -2.56 9.48 16.25
C SER A 360 -2.36 8.01 16.66
N LEU A 361 -2.74 7.66 17.89
CA LEU A 361 -2.59 6.32 18.46
C LEU A 361 -3.94 5.62 18.69
N THR A 362 -5.02 6.12 18.08
CA THR A 362 -6.33 5.48 18.17
C THR A 362 -6.27 4.08 17.56
N GLY A 363 -6.64 3.07 18.34
CA GLY A 363 -6.52 1.66 17.96
C GLY A 363 -5.15 1.03 18.24
N ASP A 364 -4.15 1.82 18.66
CA ASP A 364 -2.85 1.29 19.09
C ASP A 364 -2.95 0.75 20.53
N PRO A 365 -2.47 -0.47 20.82
CA PRO A 365 -2.54 -1.07 22.16
C PRO A 365 -1.70 -0.34 23.21
N ARG A 366 -0.81 0.57 22.81
CA ARG A 366 -0.02 1.40 23.73
C ARG A 366 -0.84 2.55 24.30
N LEU A 367 -1.91 2.98 23.64
CA LEU A 367 -2.83 4.01 24.15
C LEU A 367 -3.81 3.38 25.14
N VAL A 368 -3.83 3.89 26.36
CA VAL A 368 -4.69 3.40 27.44
C VAL A 368 -5.47 4.55 28.04
N PHE A 369 -6.77 4.37 28.17
CA PHE A 369 -7.66 5.36 28.78
C PHE A 369 -7.89 5.04 30.26
N CYS A 370 -7.54 5.99 31.13
CA CYS A 370 -7.71 5.90 32.58
C CYS A 370 -8.81 6.86 33.05
N THR A 371 -9.45 6.53 34.18
CA THR A 371 -10.31 7.49 34.90
C THR A 371 -9.44 8.49 35.66
N GLU A 372 -10.02 9.64 36.04
CA GLU A 372 -9.30 10.59 36.90
C GLU A 372 -8.91 9.98 38.25
N GLU A 373 -9.81 9.17 38.83
CA GLU A 373 -9.53 8.44 40.07
C GLU A 373 -8.32 7.52 39.90
N GLU A 374 -8.29 6.69 38.87
CA GLU A 374 -7.18 5.78 38.62
C GLU A 374 -5.87 6.57 38.43
N MET A 375 -5.90 7.59 37.56
CA MET A 375 -4.70 8.32 37.15
C MET A 375 -4.08 9.14 38.30
N PHE A 376 -4.90 9.72 39.19
CA PHE A 376 -4.42 10.64 40.22
C PHE A 376 -4.31 10.04 41.62
N THR A 377 -4.95 8.91 41.90
CA THR A 377 -4.84 8.23 43.22
C THR A 377 -3.85 7.06 43.21
N THR A 378 -3.54 6.50 42.04
CA THR A 378 -2.59 5.39 41.91
C THR A 378 -1.20 5.93 41.60
N SER A 379 -0.17 5.46 42.33
CA SER A 379 1.21 5.85 42.04
C SER A 379 1.64 5.41 40.64
N LEU A 380 2.49 6.21 39.98
CA LEU A 380 2.97 5.94 38.63
C LEU A 380 3.57 4.53 38.48
N PRO A 381 4.40 4.01 39.40
CA PRO A 381 4.87 2.62 39.32
C PRO A 381 3.73 1.60 39.39
N ASN A 382 2.68 1.85 40.16
CA ASN A 382 1.53 0.95 40.20
C ASN A 382 0.72 1.02 38.88
N LEU A 383 0.55 2.21 38.28
CA LEU A 383 -0.06 2.37 36.95
C LEU A 383 0.73 1.60 35.88
N VAL A 384 2.06 1.69 35.92
CA VAL A 384 2.98 0.96 35.04
C VAL A 384 2.76 -0.56 35.15
N ALA A 385 2.60 -1.09 36.36
CA ALA A 385 2.29 -2.50 36.57
C ALA A 385 0.88 -2.88 36.09
N ASN A 386 -0.13 -2.06 36.41
CA ASN A 386 -1.53 -2.29 36.02
C ASN A 386 -1.69 -2.36 34.50
N HIS A 387 -0.92 -1.55 33.75
CA HIS A 387 -0.94 -1.51 32.28
C HIS A 387 0.16 -2.36 31.62
N LYS A 388 0.74 -3.29 32.38
CA LYS A 388 1.66 -4.35 31.92
C LYS A 388 2.98 -3.87 31.32
N LEU A 389 3.55 -2.73 31.76
CA LEU A 389 4.95 -2.40 31.44
C LEU A 389 5.96 -3.00 32.43
N ALA A 390 5.49 -3.55 33.54
CA ALA A 390 6.29 -4.26 34.53
C ALA A 390 5.56 -5.53 34.97
N SER A 391 6.32 -6.57 35.35
CA SER A 391 5.78 -7.88 35.74
C SER A 391 4.99 -7.85 37.07
N SER A 392 5.27 -6.89 37.94
CA SER A 392 4.56 -6.70 39.22
C SER A 392 4.69 -5.26 39.73
N LYS A 393 3.87 -4.90 40.72
CA LYS A 393 3.98 -3.60 41.42
C LYS A 393 5.34 -3.43 42.12
N SER A 394 5.91 -4.51 42.65
CA SER A 394 7.25 -4.50 43.27
C SER A 394 8.32 -4.21 42.22
N ALA A 395 8.28 -4.92 41.09
CA ALA A 395 9.21 -4.72 39.98
C ALA A 395 9.13 -3.30 39.42
N ALA A 396 7.93 -2.71 39.30
CA ALA A 396 7.77 -1.34 38.83
C ALA A 396 8.41 -0.31 39.77
N ARG A 397 8.33 -0.52 41.10
CA ARG A 397 8.99 0.37 42.08
C ARG A 397 10.50 0.25 42.04
N GLN A 398 11.02 -0.97 41.90
CA GLN A 398 12.45 -1.20 41.70
C GLN A 398 12.95 -0.53 40.41
N LEU A 399 12.18 -0.64 39.32
CA LEU A 399 12.49 0.05 38.06
C LEU A 399 12.54 1.57 38.23
N ALA A 400 11.60 2.16 38.98
CA ALA A 400 11.64 3.60 39.28
C ALA A 400 12.91 3.98 40.05
N GLN A 401 13.23 3.28 41.15
CA GLN A 401 14.41 3.55 41.97
C GLN A 401 15.72 3.40 41.18
N ALA A 402 15.79 2.41 40.28
CA ALA A 402 16.93 2.19 39.40
C ALA A 402 17.03 3.22 38.25
N GLY A 403 16.07 4.15 38.12
CA GLY A 403 16.03 5.15 37.03
C GLY A 403 15.57 4.58 35.68
N GLY A 404 14.93 3.41 35.67
CA GLY A 404 14.42 2.74 34.48
C GLY A 404 12.98 3.11 34.10
N LEU A 405 12.32 4.00 34.86
CA LEU A 405 10.98 4.52 34.60
C LEU A 405 11.05 5.98 34.16
N TYR A 406 10.38 6.30 33.06
CA TYR A 406 10.35 7.63 32.46
C TYR A 406 8.91 8.12 32.31
N LEU A 407 8.69 9.39 32.65
CA LEU A 407 7.45 10.13 32.41
C LEU A 407 7.77 11.33 31.52
N ASN A 408 7.14 11.43 30.36
CA ASN A 408 7.38 12.49 29.38
C ASN A 408 8.89 12.69 29.12
N ASN A 409 9.60 11.58 28.92
CA ASN A 409 11.06 11.48 28.75
C ASN A 409 11.94 11.95 29.91
N LYS A 410 11.36 12.26 31.07
CA LYS A 410 12.10 12.55 32.30
C LYS A 410 12.09 11.33 33.21
N ALA A 411 13.28 10.91 33.68
CA ALA A 411 13.39 9.78 34.60
C ALA A 411 12.64 10.10 35.90
N GLN A 412 11.75 9.20 36.33
CA GLN A 412 11.00 9.32 37.58
C GLN A 412 11.51 8.28 38.58
N ARG A 413 12.18 8.76 39.63
CA ARG A 413 12.84 7.91 40.63
C ARG A 413 12.03 7.66 41.89
N ASP A 414 10.98 8.45 42.12
CA ASP A 414 10.15 8.28 43.32
C ASP A 414 9.18 7.08 43.16
N PRO A 415 9.30 6.02 43.99
CA PRO A 415 8.44 4.84 43.93
C PRO A 415 6.98 5.11 44.34
N ARG A 416 6.69 6.30 44.90
CA ARG A 416 5.36 6.74 45.32
C ARG A 416 4.84 7.92 44.52
N PHE A 417 5.52 8.32 43.44
CA PHE A 417 5.13 9.46 42.63
C PHE A 417 3.68 9.36 42.16
N LEU A 418 2.89 10.41 42.40
CA LEU A 418 1.52 10.55 41.91
C LEU A 418 1.50 11.51 40.73
N LEU A 419 0.72 11.16 39.69
CA LEU A 419 0.48 12.09 38.60
C LEU A 419 -0.38 13.25 39.10
N THR A 420 -0.16 14.42 38.51
CA THR A 420 -0.99 15.62 38.71
C THR A 420 -1.25 16.24 37.35
N ARG A 421 -2.30 17.06 37.20
CA ARG A 421 -2.59 17.69 35.90
C ARG A 421 -1.42 18.50 35.35
N GLY A 422 -0.62 19.14 36.22
CA GLY A 422 0.52 19.96 35.80
C GLY A 422 1.67 19.18 35.16
N VAL A 423 1.76 17.86 35.37
CA VAL A 423 2.78 17.01 34.73
C VAL A 423 2.28 16.31 33.48
N LEU A 424 0.98 16.41 33.16
CA LEU A 424 0.39 15.84 31.96
C LEU A 424 0.50 16.83 30.80
N ILE A 425 0.68 16.32 29.59
CA ILE A 425 0.56 17.08 28.33
C ILE A 425 -0.91 17.53 28.22
N ASP A 426 -1.12 18.85 28.08
CA ASP A 426 -2.42 19.54 28.14
C ASP A 426 -3.32 19.11 29.31
N GLY A 427 -2.74 18.69 30.43
CA GLY A 427 -3.53 18.21 31.57
C GLY A 427 -4.25 16.87 31.34
N LYS A 428 -3.96 16.15 30.25
CA LYS A 428 -4.72 14.96 29.79
C LYS A 428 -3.90 13.72 29.48
N VAL A 429 -2.65 13.86 29.04
CA VAL A 429 -1.85 12.72 28.55
C VAL A 429 -0.52 12.61 29.28
N ALA A 430 -0.17 11.39 29.68
CA ALA A 430 1.17 11.01 30.16
C ALA A 430 1.80 9.99 29.22
N ILE A 431 3.01 10.26 28.75
CA ILE A 431 3.81 9.29 28.00
C ILE A 431 4.73 8.59 29.00
N VAL A 432 4.49 7.30 29.22
CA VAL A 432 5.22 6.49 30.19
C VAL A 432 6.06 5.45 29.47
N ARG A 433 7.33 5.36 29.83
CA ARG A 433 8.30 4.47 29.18
C ARG A 433 9.13 3.72 30.21
N THR A 434 9.32 2.41 30.01
CA THR A 434 10.26 1.60 30.78
C THR A 434 11.39 1.09 29.87
N GLY A 435 12.62 1.11 30.39
CA GLY A 435 13.79 0.68 29.61
C GLY A 435 14.03 1.57 28.38
N LYS A 436 14.26 0.96 27.21
CA LYS A 436 14.46 1.68 25.94
C LYS A 436 13.13 1.90 25.20
N ASP A 437 12.39 0.84 24.92
CA ASP A 437 11.32 0.87 23.91
C ASP A 437 9.91 0.52 24.43
N ASN A 438 9.76 0.20 25.72
CA ASN A 438 8.46 -0.25 26.26
C ASN A 438 7.60 0.94 26.70
N HIS A 439 6.59 1.28 25.90
CA HIS A 439 5.77 2.48 26.08
C HIS A 439 4.30 2.18 26.46
N ARG A 440 3.71 3.08 27.25
CA ARG A 440 2.27 3.31 27.35
C ARG A 440 1.97 4.81 27.35
N ILE A 441 0.88 5.15 26.69
CA ILE A 441 0.34 6.50 26.63
C ILE A 441 -0.94 6.48 27.44
N LEU A 442 -0.88 7.05 28.64
CA LEU A 442 -2.04 7.13 29.54
C LEU A 442 -2.81 8.40 29.21
N ALA A 443 -4.05 8.27 28.78
CA ALA A 443 -4.94 9.37 28.46
C ALA A 443 -6.13 9.40 29.44
N LEU A 444 -6.53 10.59 29.88
CA LEU A 444 -7.80 10.75 30.59
C LEU A 444 -8.97 10.44 29.63
N ARG A 445 -9.97 9.73 30.15
CA ARG A 445 -11.24 9.46 29.46
C ARG A 445 -12.03 10.73 29.16
#